data_AF-A0A537NJE9-F1
#
_entry.id   AF-A0A537NJE9-F1
#
_cell.length_a   1.000
_cell.length_b   1.000
_cell.length_c   1.000
_cell.angle_alpha   90.00
_cell.angle_beta   90.00
_cell.angle_gamma   90.00
#
_symmetry.space_group_name_H-M   'P 1'
#
loop_
_entity.id
_entity.type
_entity.pdbx_description
1 polymer ?
#
loop_
_entity_poly.entity_id
_entity_poly.type
_entity_poly.pdbx_seq_one_letter_code
_entity_poly.pdbx_strand_id
1 'polypeptide(L)'
;MVNVFILLGGLVGFDGYAVSPGILLLAHRLETFGEVKTYNWTAQREVRQRIASLDPNEKVVLIGYSGGGFAITEIADELNRKEGHKVDLLVAYDPSPAWSMRSLGNNVGKAICYCNSSPLMLGLGGAQLRGQSVEIVTISQQHLAVQFDESLHKRTIAEVEKLAGKGKPK
;
A
#
# COMPACT_ATOMS: atom_id res chain seq x y z
N MET A 1 -16.64 7.91 2.52
CA MET A 1 -16.19 6.66 3.17
C MET A 1 -14.72 6.43 2.84
N VAL A 2 -13.95 5.72 3.66
CA VAL A 2 -12.56 5.31 3.32
C VAL A 2 -12.58 3.83 2.96
N ASN A 3 -11.94 3.48 1.85
CA ASN A 3 -11.75 2.11 1.36
C ASN A 3 -10.26 1.80 1.34
N VAL A 4 -9.84 0.80 2.11
CA VAL A 4 -8.45 0.37 2.23
C VAL A 4 -8.28 -0.98 1.53
N PHE A 5 -7.42 -1.01 0.53
CA PHE A 5 -7.04 -2.22 -0.19
C PHE A 5 -5.60 -2.56 0.15
N ILE A 6 -5.39 -3.74 0.72
CA ILE A 6 -4.09 -4.21 1.19
C ILE A 6 -3.63 -5.38 0.34
N LEU A 7 -2.53 -5.23 -0.39
CA LEU A 7 -1.93 -6.30 -1.19
C LEU A 7 -0.74 -6.91 -0.44
N LEU A 8 -0.83 -8.20 -0.18
CA LEU A 8 0.14 -8.98 0.58
C LEU A 8 1.09 -9.70 -0.38
N GLY A 9 2.38 -9.38 -0.29
CA GLY A 9 3.45 -10.10 -0.98
C GLY A 9 3.89 -11.35 -0.20
N GLY A 10 4.71 -12.19 -0.82
CA GLY A 10 5.29 -13.36 -0.16
C GLY A 10 6.24 -14.17 -1.04
N LEU A 11 7.13 -14.94 -0.39
CA LEU A 11 8.17 -15.76 -1.04
C LEU A 11 7.80 -17.23 -1.18
N VAL A 12 6.82 -17.71 -0.40
CA VAL A 12 6.46 -19.13 -0.30
C VAL A 12 4.94 -19.25 -0.30
N GLY A 13 4.42 -20.10 -1.21
CA GLY A 13 2.99 -20.37 -1.33
C GLY A 13 2.23 -19.33 -2.15
N PHE A 14 1.11 -19.77 -2.74
CA PHE A 14 0.22 -18.94 -3.55
C PHE A 14 -0.56 -17.90 -2.73
N ASP A 15 -0.47 -17.90 -1.39
CA ASP A 15 -1.39 -17.11 -0.55
C ASP A 15 -0.84 -15.74 -0.13
N GLY A 16 0.47 -15.53 0.09
CA GLY A 16 1.00 -14.26 0.64
C GLY A 16 0.50 -13.89 2.06
N TYR A 17 -0.50 -14.61 2.57
CA TYR A 17 -1.14 -14.44 3.87
C TYR A 17 -0.31 -15.08 4.98
N ALA A 18 0.27 -16.26 4.73
CA ALA A 18 1.06 -17.00 5.72
C ALA A 18 2.31 -16.22 6.20
N VAL A 19 2.78 -15.26 5.41
CA VAL A 19 3.99 -14.46 5.68
C VAL A 19 3.69 -13.01 6.03
N SER A 20 2.41 -12.64 6.23
CA SER A 20 2.00 -11.25 6.48
C SER A 20 1.20 -10.99 7.78
N PRO A 21 1.37 -11.74 8.88
CA PRO A 21 0.53 -11.58 10.08
C PRO A 21 0.61 -10.17 10.70
N GLY A 22 1.75 -9.48 10.59
CA GLY A 22 1.88 -8.11 11.07
C GLY A 22 1.03 -7.12 10.27
N ILE A 23 0.98 -7.29 8.94
CA ILE A 23 0.12 -6.48 8.06
C ILE A 23 -1.37 -6.82 8.29
N LEU A 24 -1.71 -8.07 8.59
CA LEU A 24 -3.09 -8.45 8.94
C LEU A 24 -3.54 -7.79 10.25
N LEU A 25 -2.64 -7.67 11.24
CA LEU A 25 -2.91 -6.91 12.45
C LEU A 25 -3.13 -5.42 12.14
N LEU A 26 -2.34 -4.83 11.24
CA LEU A 26 -2.58 -3.47 10.75
C LEU A 26 -3.95 -3.37 10.06
N ALA A 27 -4.32 -4.33 9.20
CA ALA A 27 -5.59 -4.37 8.51
C ALA A 27 -6.77 -4.29 9.49
N HIS A 28 -6.78 -5.16 10.52
CA HIS A 28 -7.81 -5.17 11.55
C HIS A 28 -7.93 -3.82 12.27
N ARG A 29 -6.81 -3.19 12.60
CA ARG A 29 -6.82 -1.86 13.25
C ARG A 29 -7.36 -0.75 12.35
N LEU A 30 -7.24 -0.90 11.02
CA LEU A 30 -7.74 0.08 10.06
C LEU A 30 -9.26 -0.01 9.83
N GLU A 31 -9.90 -1.12 10.19
CA GLU A 31 -11.36 -1.33 10.04
C GLU A 31 -12.19 -0.27 10.78
N THR A 32 -11.64 0.34 11.84
CA THR A 32 -12.31 1.43 12.55
C THR A 32 -12.48 2.72 11.72
N PHE A 33 -11.77 2.87 10.60
CA PHE A 33 -11.79 4.08 9.77
C PHE A 33 -12.56 3.90 8.46
N GLY A 34 -12.93 2.67 8.10
CA GLY A 34 -13.60 2.37 6.83
C GLY A 34 -13.55 0.89 6.46
N GLU A 35 -13.97 0.58 5.22
CA GLU A 35 -13.93 -0.78 4.70
C GLU A 35 -12.48 -1.18 4.41
N VAL A 36 -12.04 -2.32 4.94
CA VAL A 36 -10.70 -2.87 4.71
C VAL A 36 -10.82 -4.21 4.02
N LYS A 37 -10.03 -4.41 2.96
CA LYS A 37 -9.90 -5.70 2.29
C LYS A 37 -8.45 -6.03 2.01
N THR A 38 -8.09 -7.28 2.29
CA THR A 38 -6.78 -7.85 2.01
C THR A 38 -6.85 -8.71 0.76
N TYR A 39 -5.77 -8.72 -0.02
CA TYR A 39 -5.65 -9.46 -1.26
C TYR A 39 -4.24 -10.03 -1.38
N ASN A 40 -4.12 -11.12 -2.13
CA ASN A 40 -2.83 -11.54 -2.64
C ASN A 40 -2.32 -10.50 -3.65
N TRP A 41 -0.99 -10.29 -3.72
CA TRP A 41 -0.38 -9.31 -4.63
C TRP A 41 -0.70 -9.54 -6.12
N THR A 42 -1.13 -10.74 -6.52
CA THR A 42 -1.55 -11.06 -7.90
C THR A 42 -2.97 -10.59 -8.25
N ALA A 43 -3.77 -10.15 -7.28
CA ALA A 43 -5.16 -9.74 -7.48
C ALA A 43 -5.32 -8.29 -8.01
N GLN A 44 -4.30 -7.73 -8.65
CA GLN A 44 -4.25 -6.33 -9.12
C GLN A 44 -5.49 -5.95 -9.95
N ARG A 45 -5.88 -6.82 -10.89
CA ARG A 45 -7.03 -6.58 -11.77
C ARG A 45 -8.34 -6.47 -11.00
N GLU A 46 -8.54 -7.35 -10.01
CA GLU A 46 -9.75 -7.35 -9.18
C GLU A 46 -9.81 -6.08 -8.33
N VAL A 47 -8.70 -5.72 -7.68
CA VAL A 47 -8.62 -4.51 -6.85
C VAL A 47 -8.89 -3.27 -7.69
N ARG A 48 -8.30 -3.16 -8.88
CA ARG A 48 -8.53 -2.05 -9.80
C ARG A 48 -10.01 -1.92 -10.18
N GLN A 49 -10.64 -3.02 -10.58
CA GLN A 49 -12.06 -3.04 -10.95
C GLN A 49 -12.95 -2.61 -9.77
N ARG A 50 -12.61 -3.04 -8.55
CA ARG A 50 -13.35 -2.64 -7.35
C ARG A 50 -13.20 -1.14 -7.09
N ILE A 51 -11.99 -0.59 -7.16
CA ILE A 51 -11.73 0.85 -7.00
C ILE A 51 -12.51 1.66 -8.03
N ALA A 52 -12.50 1.24 -9.29
CA ALA A 52 -13.20 1.94 -10.36
C ALA A 52 -14.73 1.93 -10.21
N SER A 53 -15.27 0.98 -9.45
CA SER A 53 -16.70 0.91 -9.14
C SER A 53 -17.14 1.76 -7.94
N LEU A 54 -16.20 2.35 -7.19
CA LEU A 54 -16.52 3.20 -6.04
C LEU A 54 -17.07 4.56 -6.49
N ASP A 55 -17.85 5.19 -5.61
CA ASP A 55 -18.24 6.59 -5.82
C ASP A 55 -16.99 7.48 -5.90
N PRO A 56 -16.88 8.42 -6.87
CA PRO A 56 -15.71 9.28 -7.04
C PRO A 56 -15.29 10.10 -5.81
N ASN A 57 -16.19 10.29 -4.83
CA ASN A 57 -15.93 11.02 -3.59
C ASN A 57 -15.41 10.11 -2.46
N GLU A 58 -15.49 8.79 -2.63
CA GLU A 58 -14.91 7.84 -1.69
C GLU A 58 -13.38 7.92 -1.71
N LYS A 59 -12.79 7.68 -0.53
CA LYS A 59 -11.35 7.77 -0.33
C LYS A 59 -10.72 6.43 -0.54
N VAL A 60 -9.65 6.40 -1.33
CA VAL A 60 -8.95 5.16 -1.68
C VAL A 60 -7.57 5.14 -1.06
N VAL A 61 -7.31 4.09 -0.29
CA VAL A 61 -6.02 3.79 0.30
C VAL A 61 -5.50 2.49 -0.26
N LEU A 62 -4.28 2.51 -0.81
CA LEU A 62 -3.55 1.33 -1.24
C LEU A 62 -2.40 1.06 -0.27
N ILE A 63 -2.34 -0.14 0.29
CA ILE A 63 -1.22 -0.58 1.13
C ILE A 63 -0.62 -1.84 0.52
N GLY A 64 0.71 -1.90 0.42
CA GLY A 64 1.39 -3.03 -0.19
C GLY A 64 2.60 -3.44 0.63
N TYR A 65 2.73 -4.74 0.89
CA TYR A 65 3.89 -5.30 1.58
C TYR A 65 4.70 -6.17 0.64
N SER A 66 6.03 -5.99 0.61
CA SER A 66 6.93 -6.76 -0.27
C SER A 66 6.45 -6.72 -1.73
N GLY A 67 6.15 -7.85 -2.36
CA GLY A 67 5.57 -7.94 -3.71
C GLY A 67 4.24 -7.17 -3.89
N GLY A 68 3.46 -7.01 -2.82
CA GLY A 68 2.27 -6.15 -2.83
C GLY A 68 2.60 -4.68 -3.06
N GLY A 69 3.80 -4.25 -2.69
CA GLY A 69 4.33 -2.92 -2.97
C GLY A 69 4.49 -2.65 -4.47
N PHE A 70 4.95 -3.62 -5.25
CA PHE A 70 4.92 -3.53 -6.72
C PHE A 70 3.49 -3.44 -7.24
N ALA A 71 2.63 -4.35 -6.76
CA ALA A 71 1.26 -4.48 -7.23
C ALA A 71 0.44 -3.19 -7.06
N ILE A 72 0.58 -2.48 -5.94
CA ILE A 72 -0.10 -1.19 -5.75
C ILE A 72 0.39 -0.09 -6.71
N THR A 73 1.65 -0.14 -7.15
CA THR A 73 2.15 0.81 -8.16
C THR A 73 1.56 0.54 -9.54
N GLU A 74 1.33 -0.73 -9.89
CA GLU A 74 0.66 -1.09 -11.14
C GLU A 74 -0.81 -0.66 -11.15
N ILE A 75 -1.52 -0.89 -10.04
CA ILE A 75 -2.90 -0.43 -9.88
C ILE A 75 -2.97 1.09 -10.04
N ALA A 76 -2.11 1.84 -9.35
CA ALA A 76 -2.11 3.31 -9.41
C ALA A 76 -1.80 3.85 -10.82
N ASP A 77 -0.81 3.26 -11.50
CA ASP A 77 -0.44 3.61 -12.89
C ASP A 77 -1.58 3.35 -13.87
N GLU A 78 -2.27 2.22 -13.75
CA GLU A 78 -3.40 1.90 -14.62
C GLU A 78 -4.63 2.78 -14.37
N LEU A 79 -4.97 3.06 -13.11
CA LEU A 79 -6.04 4.00 -12.76
C LEU A 79 -5.76 5.38 -13.36
N ASN A 80 -4.51 5.84 -13.28
CA ASN A 80 -4.07 7.11 -13.86
C ASN A 80 -4.29 7.17 -15.38
N ARG A 81 -4.08 6.06 -16.08
CA ARG A 81 -4.20 5.99 -17.55
C ARG A 81 -5.63 5.78 -18.06
N LYS A 82 -6.45 5.02 -17.34
CA LYS A 82 -7.68 4.43 -17.92
C LYS A 82 -8.97 4.76 -17.21
N GLU A 83 -8.95 4.90 -15.88
CA GLU A 83 -10.20 4.82 -15.08
C GLU A 83 -10.41 6.02 -14.16
N GLY A 84 -9.44 6.96 -14.10
CA GLY A 84 -9.61 8.31 -13.56
C GLY A 84 -9.81 8.42 -12.03
N HIS A 85 -10.00 7.31 -11.32
CA HIS A 85 -10.17 7.33 -9.87
C HIS A 85 -8.85 7.69 -9.15
N LYS A 86 -8.95 8.59 -8.17
CA LYS A 86 -7.80 9.07 -7.41
C LYS A 86 -7.42 8.08 -6.31
N VAL A 87 -6.13 7.89 -6.07
CA VAL A 87 -5.61 7.23 -4.87
C VAL A 87 -5.24 8.31 -3.87
N ASP A 88 -5.97 8.44 -2.77
CA ASP A 88 -5.71 9.49 -1.77
C ASP A 88 -4.43 9.20 -0.97
N LEU A 89 -4.16 7.92 -0.67
CA LEU A 89 -2.97 7.49 0.04
C LEU A 89 -2.44 6.15 -0.50
N LEU A 90 -1.14 6.08 -0.72
CA LEU A 90 -0.42 4.87 -1.08
C LEU A 90 0.69 4.60 -0.05
N VAL A 91 0.76 3.40 0.52
CA VAL A 91 1.79 3.04 1.50
C VAL A 91 2.47 1.74 1.10
N ALA A 92 3.77 1.78 0.89
CA ALA A 92 4.58 0.61 0.59
C ALA A 92 5.46 0.24 1.79
N TYR A 93 5.27 -0.98 2.31
CA TYR A 93 6.09 -1.60 3.34
C TYR A 93 7.15 -2.47 2.69
N ASP A 94 8.39 -1.98 2.74
CA ASP A 94 9.58 -2.61 2.17
C ASP A 94 9.33 -3.28 0.81
N PRO A 95 8.92 -2.51 -0.21
CA PRO A 95 8.42 -3.07 -1.46
C PRO A 95 9.49 -3.87 -2.23
N SER A 96 9.01 -4.82 -3.03
CA SER A 96 9.82 -5.75 -3.83
C SER A 96 9.18 -6.03 -5.19
N PRO A 97 9.96 -6.47 -6.19
CA PRO A 97 11.42 -6.40 -6.24
C PRO A 97 11.93 -5.00 -6.61
N ALA A 98 13.18 -4.69 -6.24
CA ALA A 98 13.80 -3.36 -6.36
C ALA A 98 13.67 -2.67 -7.75
N TRP A 99 13.65 -3.47 -8.82
CA TRP A 99 13.63 -3.00 -10.21
C TRP A 99 12.23 -2.84 -10.82
N SER A 100 11.16 -3.14 -10.07
CA SER A 100 9.82 -3.29 -10.66
C SER A 100 8.85 -2.12 -10.43
N MET A 101 9.19 -1.18 -9.53
CA MET A 101 8.25 -0.10 -9.17
C MET A 101 7.90 0.78 -10.37
N ARG A 102 6.60 0.95 -10.62
CA ARG A 102 6.11 1.95 -11.57
C ARG A 102 6.22 3.35 -10.97
N SER A 103 6.43 4.35 -11.83
CA SER A 103 6.32 5.74 -11.41
C SER A 103 4.85 6.08 -11.11
N LEU A 104 4.61 6.68 -9.95
CA LEU A 104 3.29 7.13 -9.55
C LEU A 104 2.92 8.43 -10.28
N GLY A 105 1.71 8.46 -10.84
CA GLY A 105 1.16 9.63 -11.53
C GLY A 105 0.56 10.66 -10.57
N ASN A 106 -0.01 11.72 -11.16
CA ASN A 106 -0.65 12.82 -10.41
C ASN A 106 -1.99 12.40 -9.76
N ASN A 107 -2.52 11.22 -10.10
CA ASN A 107 -3.68 10.62 -9.44
C ASN A 107 -3.38 10.12 -8.01
N VAL A 108 -2.12 10.10 -7.58
CA VAL A 108 -1.76 9.74 -6.20
C VAL A 108 -1.56 10.99 -5.34
N GLY A 109 -2.44 11.19 -4.35
CA GLY A 109 -2.42 12.35 -3.46
C GLY A 109 -1.21 12.38 -2.53
N LYS A 110 -0.89 11.25 -1.90
CA LYS A 110 0.29 11.06 -1.05
C LYS A 110 0.78 9.62 -1.16
N ALA A 111 2.09 9.42 -1.19
CA ALA A 111 2.72 8.11 -1.15
C ALA A 111 3.81 8.06 -0.08
N ILE A 112 3.86 6.97 0.69
CA ILE A 112 4.90 6.72 1.69
C ILE A 112 5.58 5.39 1.35
N CYS A 113 6.90 5.40 1.25
CA CYS A 113 7.70 4.21 1.04
C CYS A 113 8.58 3.96 2.27
N TYR A 114 8.24 2.95 3.07
CA TYR A 114 9.14 2.45 4.12
C TYR A 114 10.19 1.57 3.45
N CYS A 115 11.33 2.16 3.10
CA CYS A 115 12.36 1.54 2.26
C CYS A 115 13.52 1.06 3.10
N ASN A 116 13.80 -0.23 3.06
CA ASN A 116 14.94 -0.80 3.76
C ASN A 116 16.27 -0.36 3.15
N SER A 117 17.21 0.10 3.98
CA SER A 117 18.56 0.48 3.56
C SER A 117 19.47 -0.72 3.29
N SER A 118 19.07 -1.92 3.70
CA SER A 118 19.84 -3.16 3.58
C SER A 118 18.96 -4.28 3.03
N PRO A 119 18.59 -4.23 1.73
CA PRO A 119 17.75 -5.25 1.13
C PRO A 119 18.44 -6.62 1.16
N LEU A 120 17.63 -7.68 1.19
CA LEU A 120 18.14 -9.06 1.12
C LEU A 120 18.74 -9.33 -0.28
N MET A 121 19.65 -10.30 -0.35
CA MET A 121 20.16 -10.79 -1.63
C MET A 121 19.00 -11.17 -2.56
N LEU A 122 19.16 -10.92 -3.87
CA LEU A 122 18.17 -11.14 -4.94
C LEU A 122 17.05 -10.08 -5.04
N GLY A 123 17.21 -8.91 -4.43
CA GLY A 123 16.32 -7.76 -4.67
C GLY A 123 15.00 -7.79 -3.91
N LEU A 124 14.99 -8.51 -2.79
CA LEU A 124 13.87 -8.54 -1.84
C LEU A 124 14.02 -7.43 -0.80
N GLY A 125 13.02 -6.57 -0.76
CA GLY A 125 13.04 -5.31 -0.01
C GLY A 125 13.83 -4.23 -0.73
N GLY A 126 13.74 -3.02 -0.20
CA GLY A 126 14.52 -1.85 -0.62
C GLY A 126 14.11 -1.25 -1.96
N ALA A 127 13.00 -1.67 -2.58
CA ALA A 127 12.49 -0.95 -3.73
C ALA A 127 12.04 0.46 -3.31
N GLN A 128 12.21 1.43 -4.20
CA GLN A 128 11.78 2.81 -3.95
C GLN A 128 10.64 3.16 -4.87
N LEU A 129 9.57 3.69 -4.28
CA LEU A 129 8.54 4.38 -5.05
C LEU A 129 9.15 5.59 -5.75
N ARG A 130 8.59 5.95 -6.91
CA ARG A 130 9.02 7.12 -7.70
C ARG A 130 7.81 7.98 -8.02
N GLY A 131 7.92 9.29 -7.91
CA GLY A 131 6.83 10.24 -8.19
C GLY A 131 6.92 11.50 -7.34
N GLN A 132 6.15 12.53 -7.69
CA GLN A 132 6.20 13.82 -7.00
C GLN A 132 5.61 13.76 -5.59
N SER A 133 4.62 12.90 -5.37
CA SER A 133 3.91 12.75 -4.08
C SER A 133 4.58 11.75 -3.14
N VAL A 134 5.80 11.29 -3.44
CA VAL A 134 6.48 10.22 -2.72
C VAL A 134 7.36 10.75 -1.59
N GLU A 135 7.10 10.25 -0.38
CA GLU A 135 7.98 10.35 0.77
C GLU A 135 8.72 9.02 0.96
N ILE A 136 10.05 9.02 0.90
CA ILE A 136 10.87 7.86 1.24
C ILE A 136 11.27 7.95 2.71
N VAL A 137 10.95 6.91 3.47
CA VAL A 137 11.33 6.75 4.87
C VAL A 137 12.28 5.57 4.94
N THR A 138 13.56 5.85 5.17
CA THR A 138 14.58 4.80 5.31
C THR A 138 14.39 4.05 6.62
N ILE A 139 14.38 2.73 6.55
CA ILE A 139 14.32 1.82 7.69
C ILE A 139 15.50 0.85 7.66
N SER A 140 15.87 0.28 8.81
CA SER A 140 17.02 -0.64 8.95
C SER A 140 16.61 -2.00 9.52
N GLN A 141 15.39 -2.45 9.23
CA GLN A 141 14.83 -3.70 9.76
C GLN A 141 15.03 -4.87 8.80
N GLN A 142 14.84 -6.09 9.27
CA GLN A 142 14.80 -7.24 8.36
C GLN A 142 13.52 -7.20 7.52
N HIS A 143 13.60 -7.60 6.24
CA HIS A 143 12.47 -7.57 5.30
C HIS A 143 11.21 -8.28 5.82
N LEU A 144 11.38 -9.41 6.51
CA LEU A 144 10.27 -10.17 7.11
C LEU A 144 9.76 -9.56 8.42
N ALA A 145 10.55 -8.71 9.07
CA ALA A 145 10.22 -8.12 10.36
C ALA A 145 9.54 -6.75 10.26
N VAL A 146 9.69 -6.02 9.14
CA VAL A 146 9.12 -4.68 8.95
C VAL A 146 7.60 -4.63 9.16
N GLN A 147 6.90 -5.71 8.85
CA GLN A 147 5.46 -5.84 9.05
C GLN A 147 5.04 -5.79 10.53
N PHE A 148 5.97 -5.90 11.48
CA PHE A 148 5.69 -5.84 12.91
C PHE A 148 6.14 -4.52 13.54
N ASP A 149 6.66 -3.57 12.76
CA ASP A 149 7.06 -2.28 13.30
C ASP A 149 5.84 -1.42 13.63
N GLU A 150 5.55 -1.36 14.93
CA GLU A 150 4.47 -0.57 15.50
C GLU A 150 4.59 0.93 15.22
N SER A 151 5.79 1.47 15.04
CA SER A 151 5.98 2.88 14.68
C SER A 151 5.48 3.17 13.26
N LEU A 152 5.75 2.26 12.31
CA LEU A 152 5.26 2.37 10.93
C LEU A 152 3.75 2.17 10.86
N HIS A 153 3.21 1.21 11.63
CA HIS A 153 1.77 0.99 11.74
C HIS A 153 1.05 2.22 12.29
N LYS A 154 1.51 2.78 13.41
CA LYS A 154 0.93 4.00 14.01
C LYS A 154 0.93 5.15 13.01
N ARG A 155 2.03 5.31 12.26
CA ARG A 155 2.13 6.33 11.22
C ARG A 155 1.12 6.09 10.10
N THR A 156 1.01 4.87 9.58
CA THR A 156 0.02 4.54 8.55
C THR A 156 -1.41 4.76 9.03
N ILE A 157 -1.73 4.33 10.25
CA ILE A 157 -3.03 4.56 10.90
C ILE A 157 -3.34 6.05 10.95
N ALA A 158 -2.40 6.88 11.42
CA ALA A 158 -2.59 8.33 11.51
C ALA A 158 -2.85 8.98 10.13
N GLU A 159 -2.25 8.48 9.05
CA GLU A 159 -2.53 8.98 7.70
C GLU A 159 -3.90 8.56 7.18
N VAL A 160 -4.35 7.33 7.48
CA VAL A 160 -5.70 6.87 7.15
C VAL A 160 -6.76 7.62 7.96
N GLU A 161 -6.52 7.85 9.25
CA GLU A 161 -7.40 8.61 10.13
C GLU A 161 -7.63 10.04 9.61
N LYS A 162 -6.59 10.71 9.10
CA LYS A 162 -6.71 12.04 8.47
C LYS A 162 -7.66 12.03 7.28
N LEU A 163 -7.76 10.93 6.53
CA LEU A 163 -8.70 10.81 5.42
C LEU A 163 -10.13 10.59 5.92
N ALA A 164 -10.31 9.77 6.96
CA ALA A 164 -11.62 9.54 7.58
C ALA A 164 -12.20 10.80 8.24
N GLY A 165 -11.36 11.61 8.90
CA GLY A 165 -11.76 12.83 9.60
C GLY A 165 -12.13 14.01 8.68
N LYS A 166 -11.62 14.05 7.45
CA LYS A 166 -11.91 15.12 6.47
C LYS A 166 -13.33 15.08 5.88
N GLY A 167 -14.10 14.02 6.16
CA GLY A 167 -15.46 13.82 5.65
C GLY A 167 -16.58 14.24 6.60
N LYS A 168 -16.28 14.71 7.82
CA LYS A 168 -17.32 15.25 8.72
C LYS A 168 -17.52 16.74 8.41
N PRO A 169 -18.68 17.17 7.87
CA PRO A 169 -19.02 18.58 7.91
C PRO A 169 -19.06 19.02 9.38
N LYS A 170 -18.47 20.18 9.68
CA LYS A 170 -18.66 20.86 10.96
C LYS A 170 -20.11 21.30 11.11
#